data_AF-A0A368X4R3-F1
#
_entry.id   AF-A0A368X4R3-F1
#
_cell.length_a   1.000
_cell.length_b   1.000
_cell.length_c   1.000
_cell.angle_alpha   90.00
_cell.angle_beta   90.00
_cell.angle_gamma   90.00
#
_symmetry.space_group_name_H-M   'P 1'
#
loop_
_entity.id
_entity.type
_entity.pdbx_description
1 polymer ?
#
loop_
_entity_poly.entity_id
_entity_poly.type
_entity_poly.pdbx_seq_one_letter_code
_entity_poly.pdbx_strand_id
1 'polypeptide(L)'
;MQKIGLGIILLLMMLTVPFITMAKTELPSHVVNIEKQNNFTNVDEGESKVEPNKEVKNLLEDTDEQIENPVLIKLLNETSIKPTPFSFGYRGSVFLGRWPLSYKSKEKEISWQFQKINQNELNNVSGDKTGTLFYNQLEEKKVTGGLATKVDNPDQIKQLMLAKAREKGELPMAFSYTLGKDTKLSNTYDVPVKKNGILSAYASAVNEKGEVRYGDVYVELKGTKKNLEIKNVTTDKVAAWIVIPDHLSFSFELK
;
A
#
# COMPACT_ATOMS: atom_id res chain seq x y z
N MET A 1 59.06 2.91 -23.74
CA MET A 1 58.56 2.38 -22.44
C MET A 1 57.76 3.48 -21.74
N GLN A 2 56.74 3.09 -20.95
CA GLN A 2 55.82 3.92 -20.15
C GLN A 2 54.68 4.67 -20.89
N LYS A 3 53.66 3.92 -21.34
CA LYS A 3 52.26 4.39 -21.48
C LYS A 3 51.27 3.28 -21.11
N ILE A 4 51.42 2.68 -19.92
CA ILE A 4 50.51 1.61 -19.43
C ILE A 4 49.90 1.97 -18.05
N GLY A 5 50.28 3.08 -17.43
CA GLY A 5 49.91 3.38 -16.04
C GLY A 5 48.53 3.99 -15.76
N LEU A 6 47.77 4.45 -16.76
CA LEU A 6 46.57 5.26 -16.50
C LEU A 6 45.23 4.54 -16.77
N GLY A 7 45.25 3.41 -17.50
CA GLY A 7 44.02 2.68 -17.85
C GLY A 7 43.47 1.77 -16.75
N ILE A 8 44.28 1.42 -15.75
CA ILE A 8 43.90 0.45 -14.71
C ILE A 8 43.26 1.13 -13.50
N ILE A 9 43.53 2.43 -13.27
CA ILE A 9 42.99 3.16 -12.13
C ILE A 9 41.53 3.60 -12.36
N LEU A 10 41.10 3.77 -13.61
CA LEU A 10 39.71 4.17 -13.91
C LEU A 10 38.72 2.99 -13.84
N LEU A 11 39.18 1.74 -13.93
CA LEU A 11 38.31 0.56 -13.83
C LEU A 11 38.01 0.18 -12.36
N LEU A 12 38.79 0.67 -11.39
CA LEU A 12 38.61 0.34 -9.97
C LEU A 12 37.63 1.26 -9.23
N MET A 13 37.19 2.37 -9.85
CA MET A 13 36.29 3.34 -9.22
C MET A 13 34.79 3.13 -9.51
N MET A 14 34.42 2.07 -10.26
CA MET A 14 33.02 1.75 -10.55
C MET A 14 32.39 0.71 -9.59
N LEU A 15 33.08 0.30 -8.52
CA LEU A 15 32.63 -0.79 -7.64
C LEU A 15 32.03 -0.35 -6.29
N THR A 16 31.62 0.91 -6.14
CA THR A 16 30.97 1.39 -4.91
C THR A 16 29.61 2.03 -5.18
N VAL A 17 28.79 1.40 -6.04
CA VAL A 17 27.34 1.62 -5.95
C VAL A 17 26.86 0.64 -4.88
N PRO A 18 26.39 1.10 -3.71
CA PRO A 18 25.73 0.20 -2.77
C PRO A 18 24.49 -0.31 -3.50
N PHE A 19 24.54 -1.59 -3.89
CA PHE A 19 23.37 -2.33 -4.29
C PHE A 19 22.47 -2.33 -3.06
N ILE A 20 21.45 -1.46 -3.07
CA ILE A 20 20.39 -1.48 -2.06
C ILE A 20 19.78 -2.86 -2.20
N THR A 21 20.19 -3.76 -1.29
CA THR A 21 19.68 -5.11 -1.24
C THR A 21 18.23 -4.95 -0.79
N MET A 22 17.29 -5.02 -1.74
CA MET A 22 15.88 -5.20 -1.41
C MET A 22 15.80 -6.51 -0.63
N ALA A 23 15.67 -6.40 0.68
CA ALA A 23 15.45 -7.55 1.53
C ALA A 23 14.13 -8.19 1.09
N LYS A 24 14.24 -9.32 0.37
CA LYS A 24 13.14 -10.25 0.16
C LYS A 24 12.56 -10.52 1.55
N THR A 25 11.33 -10.10 1.77
CA THR A 25 10.73 -10.21 3.11
C THR A 25 10.42 -11.68 3.33
N GLU A 26 11.34 -12.41 3.96
CA GLU A 26 11.11 -13.81 4.31
C GLU A 26 9.91 -13.86 5.25
N LEU A 27 8.79 -14.40 4.74
CA LEU A 27 7.58 -14.57 5.53
C LEU A 27 7.89 -15.46 6.74
N PRO A 28 7.49 -15.06 7.96
CA PRO A 28 7.64 -15.91 9.12
C PRO A 28 6.92 -17.25 8.91
N SER A 29 7.47 -18.33 9.46
CA SER A 29 6.91 -19.68 9.29
C SER A 29 5.48 -19.86 9.83
N HIS A 30 5.03 -18.97 10.73
CA HIS A 30 3.68 -18.96 11.28
C HIS A 30 2.67 -18.20 10.42
N VAL A 31 3.11 -17.55 9.34
CA VAL A 31 2.28 -16.82 8.39
C VAL A 31 2.01 -17.69 7.18
N VAL A 32 0.74 -17.87 6.84
CA VAL A 32 0.30 -18.68 5.70
C VAL A 32 -0.48 -17.81 4.74
N ASN A 33 -0.12 -17.89 3.45
CA ASN A 33 -0.93 -17.33 2.38
C ASN A 33 -2.12 -18.27 2.09
N ILE A 34 -3.34 -17.73 2.19
CA ILE A 34 -4.61 -18.44 2.04
C ILE A 34 -5.43 -17.99 0.82
N GLU A 35 -4.84 -17.24 -0.12
CA GLU A 35 -5.54 -16.62 -1.25
C GLU A 35 -6.36 -17.64 -2.06
N LYS A 36 -5.83 -18.87 -2.21
CA LYS A 36 -6.49 -19.96 -2.93
C LYS A 36 -7.61 -20.64 -2.14
N GLN A 37 -7.60 -20.50 -0.82
CA GLN A 37 -8.53 -21.16 0.09
C GLN A 37 -9.63 -20.24 0.60
N ASN A 38 -9.43 -18.92 0.50
CA ASN A 38 -10.41 -17.94 0.93
C ASN A 38 -11.72 -18.10 0.14
N ASN A 39 -12.80 -18.37 0.87
CA ASN A 39 -14.14 -18.56 0.29
C ASN A 39 -14.88 -17.25 0.02
N PHE A 40 -14.14 -16.14 -0.14
CA PHE A 40 -14.67 -14.81 -0.44
C PHE A 40 -13.85 -14.13 -1.52
N THR A 41 -14.54 -13.59 -2.54
CA THR A 41 -13.91 -12.81 -3.61
C THR A 41 -13.73 -11.36 -3.16
N ASN A 42 -12.50 -11.00 -2.81
CA ASN A 42 -12.16 -9.61 -2.48
C ASN A 42 -11.98 -8.78 -3.76
N VAL A 43 -12.48 -7.55 -3.74
CA VAL A 43 -12.24 -6.57 -4.82
C VAL A 43 -10.92 -5.88 -4.53
N ASP A 44 -10.03 -5.77 -5.52
CA ASP A 44 -8.82 -4.95 -5.37
C ASP A 44 -9.22 -3.47 -5.35
N GLU A 45 -9.12 -2.85 -4.18
CA GLU A 45 -9.48 -1.45 -3.94
C GLU A 45 -8.58 -0.43 -4.68
N GLY A 46 -7.51 -0.85 -5.38
CA GLY A 46 -6.54 0.09 -5.93
C GLY A 46 -6.04 -0.16 -7.36
N GLU A 47 -6.82 -0.80 -8.23
CA GLU A 47 -6.41 -1.01 -9.63
C GLU A 47 -6.49 0.22 -10.55
N SER A 48 -7.06 1.34 -10.12
CA SER A 48 -7.11 2.54 -10.97
C SER A 48 -5.81 3.35 -10.95
N LYS A 49 -4.74 2.81 -11.56
CA LYS A 49 -3.61 3.64 -12.00
C LYS A 49 -4.09 4.51 -13.16
N VAL A 50 -4.30 5.80 -12.89
CA VAL A 50 -4.67 6.78 -13.92
C VAL A 50 -3.39 7.32 -14.53
N GLU A 51 -3.11 6.95 -15.78
CA GLU A 51 -1.96 7.50 -16.51
C GLU A 51 -2.27 8.91 -17.03
N PRO A 52 -1.35 9.88 -16.88
CA PRO A 52 -1.53 11.20 -17.46
C PRO A 52 -1.46 11.12 -18.99
N ASN A 53 -2.37 11.80 -19.67
CA ASN A 53 -2.26 11.98 -21.13
C ASN A 53 -1.06 12.88 -21.46
N LYS A 54 -0.69 12.98 -22.75
CA LYS A 54 0.50 13.75 -23.18
C LYS A 54 0.49 15.21 -22.71
N GLU A 55 -0.68 15.85 -22.70
CA GLU A 55 -0.78 17.25 -22.30
C GLU A 55 -0.64 17.41 -20.78
N VAL A 56 -1.28 16.53 -20.01
CA VAL A 56 -1.18 16.51 -18.55
C VAL A 56 0.24 16.17 -18.13
N LYS A 57 0.90 15.23 -18.80
CA LYS A 57 2.31 14.90 -18.52
C LYS A 57 3.21 16.14 -18.61
N ASN A 58 3.08 16.93 -19.68
CA ASN A 58 3.84 18.19 -19.81
C ASN A 58 3.49 19.18 -18.68
N LEU A 59 2.20 19.32 -18.34
CA LEU A 59 1.77 20.17 -17.24
C LEU A 59 2.36 19.74 -15.89
N LEU A 60 2.48 18.45 -15.64
CA LEU A 60 3.05 17.91 -14.40
C LEU A 60 4.58 18.08 -14.38
N GLU A 61 5.26 17.91 -15.51
CA GLU A 61 6.72 18.10 -15.62
C GLU A 61 7.15 19.56 -15.43
N ASP A 62 6.29 20.51 -15.80
CA ASP A 62 6.56 21.95 -15.65
C ASP A 62 6.33 22.48 -14.22
N THR A 63 5.94 21.61 -13.27
CA THR A 63 5.70 22.00 -11.87
C THR A 63 6.88 21.71 -10.96
N ASP A 64 7.11 22.60 -9.99
CA ASP A 64 8.14 22.43 -8.95
C ASP A 64 7.80 21.32 -7.94
N GLU A 65 6.51 20.95 -7.85
CA GLU A 65 5.98 20.01 -6.86
C GLU A 65 5.55 18.70 -7.51
N GLN A 66 5.94 17.57 -6.92
CA GLN A 66 5.56 16.27 -7.45
C GLN A 66 4.08 15.97 -7.16
N ILE A 67 3.31 15.77 -8.23
CA ILE A 67 1.90 15.39 -8.18
C ILE A 67 1.76 13.92 -8.59
N GLU A 68 1.42 13.06 -7.62
CA GLU A 68 1.20 11.62 -7.79
C GLU A 68 -0.29 11.23 -7.60
N ASN A 69 -1.15 12.17 -7.19
CA ASN A 69 -2.54 11.89 -6.86
C ASN A 69 -3.36 11.47 -8.10
N PRO A 70 -3.86 10.21 -8.15
CA PRO A 70 -4.58 9.72 -9.32
C PRO A 70 -5.92 10.43 -9.56
N VAL A 71 -6.58 10.94 -8.52
CA VAL A 71 -7.84 11.68 -8.64
C VAL A 71 -7.59 13.03 -9.30
N LEU A 72 -6.52 13.73 -8.90
CA LEU A 72 -6.15 15.00 -9.52
C LEU A 72 -5.69 14.79 -10.97
N ILE A 73 -4.87 13.76 -11.23
CA ILE A 73 -4.44 13.42 -12.60
C ILE A 73 -5.64 13.10 -13.48
N LYS A 74 -6.62 12.34 -12.96
CA LYS A 74 -7.87 12.05 -13.67
C LYS A 74 -8.65 13.32 -14.00
N LEU A 75 -8.82 14.20 -13.02
CA LEU A 75 -9.49 15.49 -13.21
C LEU A 75 -8.81 16.31 -14.31
N LEU A 76 -7.48 16.37 -14.30
CA LEU A 76 -6.70 17.08 -15.31
C LEU A 76 -6.82 16.43 -16.70
N ASN A 77 -6.87 15.10 -16.77
CA ASN A 77 -7.08 14.37 -18.02
C ASN A 77 -8.46 14.66 -18.64
N GLU A 78 -9.48 14.77 -17.81
CA GLU A 78 -10.86 15.05 -18.21
C GLU A 78 -11.08 16.55 -18.52
N THR A 79 -10.20 17.42 -18.01
CA THR A 79 -10.28 18.86 -18.23
C THR A 79 -9.80 19.20 -19.65
N SER A 80 -10.70 19.75 -20.46
CA SER A 80 -10.37 20.30 -21.78
C SER A 80 -10.41 21.82 -21.74
N ILE A 81 -9.26 22.46 -21.96
CA ILE A 81 -9.15 23.91 -22.13
C ILE A 81 -8.77 24.16 -23.59
N LYS A 82 -9.67 24.80 -24.33
CA LYS A 82 -9.49 25.14 -25.75
C LYS A 82 -9.21 26.64 -25.88
N PRO A 83 -7.95 27.09 -25.73
CA PRO A 83 -7.64 28.50 -25.95
C PRO A 83 -7.90 28.85 -27.41
N THR A 84 -8.46 30.02 -27.65
CA THR A 84 -8.70 30.51 -29.02
C THR A 84 -7.33 30.83 -29.66
N PRO A 85 -7.05 30.42 -30.92
CA PRO A 85 -5.73 30.60 -31.55
C PRO A 85 -5.25 32.06 -31.60
N PHE A 86 -6.18 33.02 -31.53
CA PHE A 86 -5.92 34.46 -31.58
C PHE A 86 -6.15 35.16 -30.23
N SER A 87 -6.09 34.43 -29.11
CA SER A 87 -6.24 35.00 -27.77
C SER A 87 -5.01 35.82 -27.35
N PHE A 88 -4.94 37.07 -27.81
CA PHE A 88 -3.97 38.05 -27.34
C PHE A 88 -4.44 38.69 -26.03
N GLY A 89 -3.58 38.69 -25.01
CA GLY A 89 -3.79 39.44 -23.77
C GLY A 89 -4.64 38.78 -22.68
N TYR A 90 -5.27 37.62 -22.93
CA TYR A 90 -6.02 36.91 -21.89
C TYR A 90 -5.07 36.25 -20.88
N ARG A 91 -5.23 36.62 -19.61
CA ARG A 91 -4.64 35.95 -18.46
C ARG A 91 -5.75 35.51 -17.52
N GLY A 92 -5.79 34.22 -17.21
CA GLY A 92 -6.73 33.65 -16.28
C GLY A 92 -6.01 32.72 -15.32
N SER A 93 -6.49 32.64 -14.09
CA SER A 93 -6.05 31.63 -13.12
C SER A 93 -7.30 30.97 -12.56
N VAL A 94 -7.35 29.65 -12.63
CA VAL A 94 -8.47 28.85 -12.11
C VAL A 94 -7.98 28.09 -10.90
N PHE A 95 -8.58 28.36 -9.74
CA PHE A 95 -8.29 27.61 -8.53
C PHE A 95 -9.06 26.29 -8.52
N LEU A 96 -8.35 25.17 -8.49
CA LEU A 96 -8.92 23.83 -8.47
C LEU A 96 -9.18 23.29 -7.06
N GLY A 97 -8.75 24.02 -6.02
CA GLY A 97 -8.87 23.60 -4.63
C GLY A 97 -7.52 23.17 -4.02
N ARG A 98 -7.59 22.73 -2.77
CA ARG A 98 -6.46 22.16 -2.02
C ARG A 98 -6.45 20.66 -2.17
N TRP A 99 -5.34 20.11 -2.65
CA TRP A 99 -5.21 18.69 -2.98
C TRP A 99 -4.04 18.04 -2.22
N PRO A 100 -4.18 16.78 -1.77
CA PRO A 100 -3.00 15.98 -1.42
C PRO A 100 -2.28 15.66 -2.73
N LEU A 101 -1.03 16.10 -2.86
CA LEU A 101 -0.27 16.03 -4.11
C LEU A 101 0.51 14.73 -4.20
N SER A 102 1.24 14.38 -3.14
CA SER A 102 2.10 13.20 -3.08
C SER A 102 2.24 12.67 -1.66
N TYR A 103 2.63 11.40 -1.55
CA TYR A 103 2.88 10.73 -0.29
C TYR A 103 4.30 10.17 -0.23
N LYS A 104 4.99 10.45 0.88
CA LYS A 104 6.32 9.91 1.15
C LYS A 104 6.29 9.02 2.38
N SER A 105 6.42 7.71 2.14
CA SER A 105 6.65 6.71 3.18
C SER A 105 7.94 7.01 3.97
N LYS A 106 7.88 6.90 5.30
CA LYS A 106 9.01 7.11 6.21
C LYS A 106 9.31 5.87 7.04
N GLU A 107 8.29 5.25 7.62
CA GLU A 107 8.42 4.07 8.48
C GLU A 107 7.37 3.04 8.10
N LYS A 108 7.77 1.77 8.15
CA LYS A 108 6.90 0.63 7.87
C LYS A 108 7.19 -0.47 8.87
N GLU A 109 6.17 -0.90 9.61
CA GLU A 109 6.27 -1.99 10.58
C GLU A 109 5.15 -3.01 10.31
N ILE A 110 5.49 -4.29 10.26
CA ILE A 110 4.50 -5.35 10.00
C ILE A 110 4.06 -5.96 11.34
N SER A 111 2.75 -5.94 11.58
CA SER A 111 2.09 -6.65 12.65
C SER A 111 1.38 -7.88 12.10
N TRP A 112 2.00 -9.06 12.27
CA TRP A 112 1.42 -10.34 11.88
C TRP A 112 0.21 -10.74 12.75
N GLN A 113 0.10 -10.19 13.96
CA GLN A 113 -1.00 -10.44 14.90
C GLN A 113 -1.82 -9.17 15.13
N PHE A 114 -2.24 -8.50 14.05
CA PHE A 114 -2.98 -7.23 14.14
C PHE A 114 -4.37 -7.41 14.74
N GLN A 115 -5.15 -8.36 14.23
CA GLN A 115 -6.52 -8.61 14.70
C GLN A 115 -6.81 -10.10 14.75
N LYS A 116 -7.29 -10.59 15.90
CA LYS A 116 -7.79 -11.96 16.00
C LYS A 116 -9.08 -12.10 15.20
N ILE A 117 -9.10 -13.08 14.29
CA ILE A 117 -10.21 -13.27 13.34
C ILE A 117 -10.96 -14.59 13.56
N ASN A 118 -10.34 -15.56 14.22
CA ASN A 118 -10.93 -16.87 14.45
C ASN A 118 -10.21 -17.62 15.57
N GLN A 119 -10.90 -18.62 16.14
CA GLN A 119 -10.35 -19.56 17.10
C GLN A 119 -10.99 -20.93 16.89
N ASN A 120 -10.18 -21.95 16.62
CA ASN A 120 -10.61 -23.34 16.59
C ASN A 120 -10.06 -24.06 17.83
N GLU A 121 -10.87 -24.93 18.41
CA GLU A 121 -10.48 -25.67 19.62
C GLU A 121 -10.78 -27.16 19.45
N LEU A 122 -9.94 -27.98 20.07
CA LEU A 122 -10.16 -29.41 20.21
C LEU A 122 -9.86 -29.83 21.65
N ASN A 123 -10.90 -30.29 22.34
CA ASN A 123 -10.76 -30.88 23.67
C ASN A 123 -10.42 -32.36 23.54
N ASN A 124 -9.20 -32.73 23.94
CA ASN A 124 -8.74 -34.12 23.96
C ASN A 124 -8.44 -34.60 25.40
N VAL A 125 -9.11 -34.03 26.41
CA VAL A 125 -8.85 -34.37 27.81
C VAL A 125 -9.21 -35.83 28.11
N SER A 126 -10.36 -36.30 27.62
CA SER A 126 -10.88 -37.66 27.84
C SER A 126 -10.61 -38.61 26.67
N GLY A 127 -9.73 -38.23 25.75
CA GLY A 127 -9.46 -39.05 24.57
C GLY A 127 -8.43 -40.14 24.82
N ASP A 128 -8.58 -41.24 24.08
CA ASP A 128 -7.67 -42.40 24.13
C ASP A 128 -6.58 -42.35 23.05
N LYS A 129 -6.64 -41.35 22.14
CA LYS A 129 -5.69 -41.15 21.03
C LYS A 129 -5.42 -39.65 20.82
N THR A 130 -4.30 -39.33 20.19
CA THR A 130 -4.00 -37.96 19.73
C THR A 130 -5.10 -37.48 18.77
N GLY A 131 -5.69 -36.33 19.07
CA GLY A 131 -6.67 -35.68 18.21
C GLY A 131 -5.99 -34.77 17.20
N THR A 132 -6.65 -34.53 16.06
CA THR A 132 -6.13 -33.66 15.01
C THR A 132 -7.01 -32.42 14.89
N LEU A 133 -6.42 -31.24 15.08
CA LEU A 133 -7.05 -29.95 14.91
C LEU A 133 -6.65 -29.36 13.55
N PHE A 134 -7.60 -28.80 12.83
CA PHE A 134 -7.36 -28.07 11.58
C PHE A 134 -8.04 -26.70 11.65
N TYR A 135 -7.57 -25.78 10.83
CA TYR A 135 -8.20 -24.47 10.72
C TYR A 135 -9.49 -24.53 9.93
N ASN A 136 -10.55 -23.95 10.49
CA ASN A 136 -11.80 -23.68 9.78
C ASN A 136 -12.34 -22.32 10.20
N GLN A 137 -12.52 -21.41 9.24
CA GLN A 137 -13.13 -20.11 9.51
C GLN A 137 -14.60 -20.30 9.91
N LEU A 138 -14.94 -20.00 11.17
CA LEU A 138 -16.28 -20.25 11.71
C LEU A 138 -17.32 -19.24 11.21
N GLU A 139 -16.90 -17.99 11.01
CA GLU A 139 -17.77 -16.88 10.61
C GLU A 139 -17.05 -16.00 9.58
N GLU A 140 -17.80 -15.34 8.70
CA GLU A 140 -17.21 -14.33 7.83
C GLU A 140 -16.65 -13.17 8.68
N LYS A 141 -15.43 -12.75 8.38
CA LYS A 141 -14.77 -11.67 9.13
C LYS A 141 -14.21 -10.62 8.19
N LYS A 142 -14.76 -9.40 8.27
CA LYS A 142 -14.17 -8.21 7.65
C LYS A 142 -13.11 -7.61 8.57
N VAL A 143 -11.89 -7.47 8.02
CA VAL A 143 -10.75 -6.80 8.65
C VAL A 143 -10.58 -5.45 7.96
N THR A 144 -10.55 -4.39 8.75
CA THR A 144 -10.44 -3.03 8.24
C THR A 144 -9.23 -2.34 8.85
N GLY A 145 -8.37 -1.85 7.98
CA GLY A 145 -7.40 -0.84 8.31
C GLY A 145 -8.02 0.56 8.27
N GLY A 146 -7.18 1.57 8.39
CA GLY A 146 -7.62 2.96 8.32
C GLY A 146 -6.52 3.95 8.67
N LEU A 147 -6.80 5.23 8.44
CA LEU A 147 -5.92 6.31 8.87
C LEU A 147 -6.06 6.49 10.38
N ALA A 148 -4.92 6.54 11.07
CA ALA A 148 -4.86 6.87 12.50
C ALA A 148 -4.87 8.39 12.73
N THR A 149 -4.55 9.18 11.71
CA THR A 149 -4.53 10.64 11.75
C THR A 149 -5.79 11.22 11.12
N LYS A 150 -6.39 12.24 11.73
CA LYS A 150 -7.47 13.02 11.12
C LYS A 150 -6.88 13.93 10.05
N VAL A 151 -7.36 13.79 8.82
CA VAL A 151 -6.85 14.50 7.64
C VAL A 151 -7.98 14.87 6.70
N ASP A 152 -7.76 15.88 5.87
CA ASP A 152 -8.66 16.24 4.79
C ASP A 152 -8.52 15.24 3.63
N ASN A 153 -9.61 14.96 2.91
CA ASN A 153 -9.62 14.01 1.78
C ASN A 153 -9.02 12.61 2.12
N PRO A 154 -9.52 11.92 3.17
CA PRO A 154 -8.92 10.68 3.66
C PRO A 154 -8.84 9.59 2.61
N ASP A 155 -9.81 9.49 1.70
CA ASP A 155 -9.82 8.44 0.68
C ASP A 155 -8.76 8.67 -0.41
N GLN A 156 -8.46 9.93 -0.76
CA GLN A 156 -7.37 10.24 -1.69
C GLN A 156 -6.01 9.91 -1.07
N ILE A 157 -5.85 10.16 0.24
CA ILE A 157 -4.63 9.84 0.97
C ILE A 157 -4.45 8.32 1.07
N LYS A 158 -5.52 7.58 1.37
CA LYS A 158 -5.49 6.11 1.33
C LYS A 158 -5.04 5.59 -0.03
N GLN A 159 -5.55 6.15 -1.13
CA GLN A 159 -5.12 5.77 -2.49
C GLN A 159 -3.64 6.07 -2.74
N LEU A 160 -3.16 7.25 -2.34
CA LEU A 160 -1.74 7.61 -2.42
C LEU A 160 -0.86 6.64 -1.61
N MET A 161 -1.26 6.33 -0.37
CA MET A 161 -0.54 5.39 0.49
C MET A 161 -0.51 3.99 -0.11
N LEU A 162 -1.64 3.47 -0.60
CA LEU A 162 -1.70 2.16 -1.28
C LEU A 162 -0.82 2.13 -2.53
N ALA A 163 -0.90 3.16 -3.38
CA ALA A 163 -0.08 3.25 -4.59
C ALA A 163 1.41 3.21 -4.25
N LYS A 164 1.86 4.01 -3.27
CA LYS A 164 3.25 4.07 -2.85
C LYS A 164 3.73 2.79 -2.18
N ALA A 165 2.88 2.16 -1.40
CA ALA A 165 3.23 0.94 -0.72
C ALA A 165 3.44 -0.20 -1.74
N ARG A 166 2.61 -0.27 -2.79
CA ARG A 166 2.71 -1.28 -3.86
C ARG A 166 3.91 -1.06 -4.80
N GLU A 167 4.30 0.19 -5.06
CA GLU A 167 5.53 0.48 -5.82
C GLU A 167 6.78 -0.18 -5.21
N LYS A 168 6.80 -0.33 -3.88
CA LYS A 168 7.96 -0.81 -3.12
C LYS A 168 7.79 -2.21 -2.52
N GLY A 169 6.59 -2.79 -2.61
CA GLY A 169 6.19 -3.95 -1.79
C GLY A 169 5.90 -5.20 -2.62
N GLU A 170 6.35 -6.35 -2.11
CA GLU A 170 6.02 -7.67 -2.68
C GLU A 170 4.67 -8.22 -2.17
N LEU A 171 4.14 -7.67 -1.07
CA LEU A 171 2.92 -8.15 -0.42
C LEU A 171 1.67 -7.38 -0.89
N PRO A 172 0.51 -8.06 -1.03
CA PRO A 172 -0.74 -7.41 -1.34
C PRO A 172 -1.12 -6.46 -0.19
N MET A 173 -1.73 -5.32 -0.53
CA MET A 173 -2.12 -4.29 0.43
C MET A 173 -3.48 -3.71 0.09
N ALA A 174 -4.34 -3.61 1.11
CA ALA A 174 -5.68 -3.06 1.02
C ALA A 174 -6.09 -2.40 2.34
N PHE A 175 -7.10 -1.52 2.31
CA PHE A 175 -7.66 -0.96 3.54
C PHE A 175 -8.80 -1.80 4.10
N SER A 176 -9.41 -2.66 3.29
CA SER A 176 -10.30 -3.70 3.79
C SER A 176 -10.05 -5.05 3.13
N TYR A 177 -10.33 -6.11 3.88
CA TYR A 177 -10.25 -7.48 3.42
C TYR A 177 -11.29 -8.31 4.17
N THR A 178 -12.02 -9.16 3.45
CA THR A 178 -12.98 -10.07 4.03
C THR A 178 -12.49 -11.50 3.90
N LEU A 179 -12.50 -12.21 5.03
CA LEU A 179 -12.27 -13.64 5.07
C LEU A 179 -13.61 -14.37 5.10
N GLY A 180 -13.83 -15.22 4.09
CA GLY A 180 -15.07 -15.98 3.94
C GLY A 180 -15.24 -17.07 4.99
N LYS A 181 -16.49 -17.28 5.40
CA LYS A 181 -16.87 -18.43 6.24
C LYS A 181 -16.49 -19.75 5.55
N ASP A 182 -16.15 -20.75 6.34
CA ASP A 182 -15.77 -22.09 5.90
C ASP A 182 -14.49 -22.15 5.06
N THR A 183 -13.67 -21.10 5.11
CA THR A 183 -12.28 -21.13 4.63
C THR A 183 -11.49 -22.16 5.46
N LYS A 184 -11.01 -23.23 4.80
CA LYS A 184 -10.32 -24.36 5.44
C LYS A 184 -8.89 -24.48 4.96
N LEU A 185 -7.99 -24.85 5.86
CA LEU A 185 -6.60 -25.19 5.54
C LEU A 185 -6.34 -26.66 5.78
N SER A 186 -5.45 -27.23 4.96
CA SER A 186 -5.01 -28.62 5.08
C SER A 186 -4.02 -28.85 6.22
N ASN A 187 -3.45 -27.78 6.79
CA ASN A 187 -2.47 -27.88 7.86
C ASN A 187 -3.13 -28.41 9.13
N THR A 188 -2.50 -29.42 9.73
CA THR A 188 -2.99 -30.12 10.92
C THR A 188 -2.11 -29.84 12.12
N TYR A 189 -2.72 -29.82 13.30
CA TYR A 189 -2.08 -29.65 14.59
C TYR A 189 -2.47 -30.81 15.49
N ASP A 190 -1.47 -31.51 16.02
CA ASP A 190 -1.70 -32.66 16.88
C ASP A 190 -1.98 -32.20 18.32
N VAL A 191 -3.08 -32.69 18.88
CA VAL A 191 -3.52 -32.44 20.26
C VAL A 191 -3.36 -33.72 21.05
N PRO A 192 -2.35 -33.83 21.93
CA PRO A 192 -2.12 -35.01 22.75
C PRO A 192 -3.31 -35.36 23.64
N VAL A 193 -3.37 -36.61 24.11
CA VAL A 193 -4.34 -37.03 25.13
C VAL A 193 -4.16 -36.21 26.40
N LYS A 194 -5.24 -35.97 27.15
CA LYS A 194 -5.26 -35.18 28.39
C LYS A 194 -4.94 -33.68 28.18
N LYS A 195 -5.03 -33.19 26.94
CA LYS A 195 -4.75 -31.79 26.58
C LYS A 195 -5.88 -31.17 25.77
N ASN A 196 -5.97 -29.84 25.84
CA ASN A 196 -6.81 -29.03 24.97
C ASN A 196 -5.93 -28.27 23.97
N GLY A 197 -6.23 -28.39 22.69
CA GLY A 197 -5.59 -27.62 21.63
C GLY A 197 -6.41 -26.39 21.28
N ILE A 198 -5.77 -25.23 21.22
CA ILE A 198 -6.37 -23.97 20.79
C ILE A 198 -5.55 -23.43 19.63
N LEU A 199 -6.19 -23.25 18.47
CA LEU A 199 -5.60 -22.62 17.30
C LEU A 199 -6.25 -21.25 17.09
N SER A 200 -5.49 -20.19 17.38
CA SER A 200 -5.90 -18.81 17.12
C SER A 200 -5.35 -18.33 15.78
N ALA A 201 -6.20 -17.70 14.98
CA ALA A 201 -5.79 -17.07 13.72
C ALA A 201 -5.91 -15.55 13.81
N TYR A 202 -4.92 -14.87 13.24
CA TYR A 202 -4.81 -13.43 13.22
C TYR A 202 -4.62 -12.93 11.80
N ALA A 203 -5.31 -11.83 11.48
CA ALA A 203 -5.04 -11.06 10.27
C ALA A 203 -3.78 -10.20 10.46
N SER A 204 -3.06 -10.00 9.37
CA SER A 204 -1.83 -9.23 9.32
C SER A 204 -2.09 -7.81 8.80
N ALA A 205 -1.38 -6.83 9.35
CA ALA A 205 -1.44 -5.46 8.87
C ALA A 205 -0.07 -4.79 8.98
N VAL A 206 0.12 -3.75 8.18
CA VAL A 206 1.28 -2.86 8.20
C VAL A 206 0.88 -1.57 8.90
N ASN A 207 1.66 -1.16 9.89
CA ASN A 207 1.68 0.20 10.38
C ASN A 207 2.59 1.04 9.46
N GLU A 208 1.98 1.90 8.66
CA GLU A 208 2.64 2.74 7.68
C GLU A 208 2.58 4.19 8.17
N LYS A 209 3.76 4.82 8.33
CA LYS A 209 3.86 6.24 8.67
C LYS A 209 4.62 6.98 7.59
N GLY A 210 4.15 8.19 7.31
CA GLY A 210 4.79 9.04 6.32
C GLY A 210 4.28 10.46 6.37
N GLU A 211 4.51 11.15 5.26
CA GLU A 211 4.18 12.56 5.09
C GLU A 211 3.38 12.73 3.80
N VAL A 212 2.26 13.45 3.89
CA VAL A 212 1.49 13.88 2.71
C VAL A 212 1.80 15.35 2.48
N ARG A 213 2.13 15.68 1.23
CA ARG A 213 2.23 17.07 0.78
C ARG A 213 0.88 17.52 0.26
N TYR A 214 0.42 18.69 0.71
CA TYR A 214 -0.75 19.37 0.16
C TYR A 214 -0.33 20.64 -0.54
N GLY A 215 -1.10 21.05 -1.53
CA GLY A 215 -0.97 22.37 -2.12
C GLY A 215 -2.29 22.84 -2.74
N ASP A 216 -2.39 24.15 -2.85
CA ASP A 216 -3.47 24.83 -3.54
C ASP A 216 -3.11 24.83 -5.03
N VAL A 217 -3.92 24.13 -5.84
CA VAL A 217 -3.62 23.88 -7.25
C VAL A 217 -4.33 24.91 -8.12
N TYR A 218 -3.57 25.58 -8.97
CA TYR A 218 -4.06 26.55 -9.94
C TYR A 218 -3.72 26.12 -11.36
N VAL A 219 -4.65 26.33 -12.29
CA VAL A 219 -4.38 26.28 -13.72
C VAL A 219 -4.23 27.71 -14.22
N GLU A 220 -3.02 28.08 -14.61
CA GLU A 220 -2.74 29.37 -15.22
C GLU A 220 -2.88 29.31 -16.74
N LEU A 221 -3.58 30.28 -17.30
CA LEU A 221 -3.79 30.45 -18.73
C LEU A 221 -3.19 31.78 -19.16
N LYS A 222 -2.24 31.73 -20.10
CA LYS A 222 -1.58 32.92 -20.66
C LYS A 222 -1.56 32.82 -22.19
N GLY A 223 -2.57 33.43 -22.81
CA GLY A 223 -2.84 33.26 -24.24
C GLY A 223 -3.09 31.78 -24.57
N THR A 224 -2.21 31.18 -25.36
CA THR A 224 -2.26 29.76 -25.73
C THR A 224 -1.54 28.83 -24.76
N LYS A 225 -0.72 29.36 -23.83
CA LYS A 225 0.03 28.55 -22.86
C LYS A 225 -0.81 28.24 -21.63
N LYS A 226 -0.65 27.02 -21.12
CA LYS A 226 -1.26 26.52 -19.90
C LYS A 226 -0.18 25.96 -18.98
N ASN A 227 -0.20 26.35 -17.72
CA ASN A 227 0.73 25.88 -16.69
C ASN A 227 -0.06 25.48 -15.44
N LEU A 228 0.49 24.56 -14.66
CA LEU A 228 0.04 24.33 -13.29
C LEU A 228 0.92 25.14 -12.33
N GLU A 229 0.28 25.78 -11.37
CA GLU A 229 0.98 26.50 -10.30
C GLU A 229 0.46 25.96 -8.96
N ILE A 230 1.39 25.52 -8.11
CA ILE A 230 1.07 25.03 -6.77
C ILE A 230 1.46 26.11 -5.77
N LYS A 231 0.50 26.55 -4.95
CA LYS A 231 0.71 27.53 -3.87
C LYS A 231 0.44 26.90 -2.51
N ASN A 232 0.88 27.59 -1.45
CA ASN A 232 0.58 27.24 -0.05
C ASN A 232 0.89 25.77 0.28
N VAL A 233 2.06 25.30 -0.17
CA VAL A 233 2.50 23.93 0.04
C VAL A 233 2.68 23.68 1.54
N THR A 234 2.05 22.63 2.03
CA THR A 234 2.16 22.19 3.43
C THR A 234 2.46 20.70 3.46
N THR A 235 2.98 20.22 4.59
CA THR A 235 3.32 18.81 4.76
C THR A 235 2.81 18.35 6.11
N ASP A 236 1.93 17.36 6.10
CA ASP A 236 1.37 16.78 7.32
C ASP A 236 1.85 15.34 7.49
N LYS A 237 2.11 14.97 8.75
CA LYS A 237 2.43 13.60 9.11
C LYS A 237 1.15 12.77 9.15
N VAL A 238 1.17 11.63 8.51
CA VAL A 238 0.05 10.69 8.49
C VAL A 238 0.52 9.31 8.93
N ALA A 239 -0.36 8.59 9.61
CA ALA A 239 -0.17 7.19 9.96
C ALA A 239 -1.41 6.38 9.58
N ALA A 240 -1.21 5.15 9.15
CA ALA A 240 -2.30 4.26 8.77
C ALA A 240 -1.98 2.80 9.07
N TRP A 241 -3.03 2.05 9.38
CA TRP A 241 -3.01 0.60 9.33
C TRP A 241 -3.50 0.14 7.97
N ILE A 242 -2.66 -0.59 7.24
CA ILE A 242 -2.95 -1.16 5.92
C ILE A 242 -2.98 -2.68 6.07
N VAL A 243 -4.08 -3.33 5.74
CA VAL A 243 -4.22 -4.78 5.88
C VAL A 243 -3.37 -5.48 4.81
N ILE A 244 -2.80 -6.63 5.15
CA ILE A 244 -2.16 -7.55 4.21
C ILE A 244 -3.16 -8.68 3.90
N PRO A 245 -3.89 -8.61 2.78
CA PRO A 245 -4.88 -9.62 2.41
C PRO A 245 -4.29 -11.02 2.38
N ASP A 246 -5.10 -12.01 2.75
CA ASP A 246 -4.80 -13.44 2.62
C ASP A 246 -3.55 -13.94 3.36
N HIS A 247 -2.90 -13.13 4.20
CA HIS A 247 -1.76 -13.55 5.02
C HIS A 247 -2.18 -13.70 6.48
N LEU A 248 -2.44 -14.94 6.90
CA LEU A 248 -2.88 -15.24 8.26
C LEU A 248 -1.73 -15.75 9.13
N SER A 249 -1.63 -15.21 10.34
CA SER A 249 -0.73 -15.69 11.37
C SER A 249 -1.46 -16.68 12.28
N PHE A 250 -0.87 -17.84 12.52
CA PHE A 250 -1.40 -18.85 13.42
C PHE A 250 -0.62 -18.92 14.74
N SER A 251 -1.35 -19.09 15.84
CA SER A 251 -0.80 -19.40 17.16
C SER A 251 -1.51 -20.63 17.70
N PHE A 252 -0.72 -21.66 18.00
CA PHE A 252 -1.20 -22.92 18.55
C PHE A 252 -0.77 -23.06 20.01
N GLU A 253 -1.73 -23.25 20.91
CA GLU A 253 -1.52 -23.44 22.33
C GLU A 253 -2.06 -24.80 22.79
N LEU A 254 -1.30 -25.48 23.65
CA LEU A 254 -1.74 -26.68 24.36
C LEU A 254 -1.96 -26.33 25.84
N LYS A 255 -3.16 -26.59 26.34
CA LYS A 255 -3.51 -26.44 27.77
C LYS A 255 -3.67 -27.82 28.41
#